data_AF-A0A7R6PIN4-F1
#
_entry.id   AF-A0A7R6PIN4-F1
#
_cell.length_a   1.000
_cell.length_b   1.000
_cell.length_c   1.000
_cell.angle_alpha   90.00
_cell.angle_beta   90.00
_cell.angle_gamma   90.00
#
_symmetry.space_group_name_H-M   'P 1'
#
loop_
_entity.id
_entity.type
_entity.pdbx_description
1 polymer ?
#
loop_
_entity_poly.entity_id
_entity_poly.type
_entity_poly.pdbx_seq_one_letter_code
_entity_poly.pdbx_strand_id
1 'polypeptide(L)'
;MKKIITAILILAAVGCIGSRLYFTDSERYDIKISMIKIDKSYETIKAYSKGADISKSDVLNAVNNIDKQLNILLTKKPSKNPTVYVEHLKEVKSILAFVKESAKDGSVERTRYHFKRLRSSCMSCHVRYRVGINL
;
A
#
# COMPACT_ATOMS: atom_id res chain seq x y z
N MET A 1 8.73 -12.91 27.73
CA MET A 1 9.13 -13.14 26.32
C MET A 1 8.24 -14.12 25.54
N LYS A 2 7.69 -15.20 26.13
CA LYS A 2 6.85 -16.18 25.40
C LYS A 2 5.54 -15.65 24.79
N LYS A 3 4.91 -14.61 25.37
CA LYS A 3 3.60 -14.08 24.92
C LYS A 3 3.64 -13.25 23.63
N ILE A 4 4.78 -12.62 23.32
CA ILE A 4 4.93 -11.73 22.14
C ILE A 4 5.02 -12.58 20.85
N ILE A 5 5.68 -13.74 20.93
CA ILE A 5 5.85 -14.65 19.80
C ILE A 5 4.52 -15.26 19.38
N THR A 6 3.63 -15.58 20.34
CA THR A 6 2.29 -16.11 20.04
C THR A 6 1.39 -15.10 19.32
N ALA A 7 1.46 -13.81 19.69
CA ALA A 7 0.66 -12.76 19.05
C ALA A 7 1.09 -12.49 17.58
N ILE A 8 2.39 -12.54 17.30
CA ILE A 8 2.94 -12.35 15.94
C ILE A 8 2.58 -13.53 15.02
N LEU A 9 2.61 -14.76 15.54
CA LEU A 9 2.21 -15.96 14.79
C LEU A 9 0.71 -16.00 14.48
N ILE A 10 -0.14 -15.54 15.40
CA ILE A 10 -1.58 -15.41 15.16
C ILE A 10 -1.81 -14.34 14.07
N LEU A 11 -1.16 -13.18 14.12
CA LEU A 11 -1.30 -12.14 13.08
C LEU A 11 -0.85 -12.59 11.68
N ALA A 12 0.16 -13.46 11.57
CA ALA A 12 0.60 -14.01 10.28
C ALA A 12 -0.39 -15.03 9.69
N ALA A 13 -1.02 -15.87 10.52
CA ALA A 13 -2.06 -16.81 10.10
C ALA A 13 -3.40 -16.11 9.79
N VAL A 14 -3.71 -15.02 10.49
CA VAL A 14 -4.92 -14.19 10.26
C VAL A 14 -4.73 -13.23 9.07
N GLY A 15 -3.47 -12.93 8.72
CA GLY A 15 -3.09 -11.91 7.73
C GLY A 15 -3.44 -12.16 6.27
N CYS A 16 -4.20 -13.20 5.96
CA CYS A 16 -4.76 -13.51 4.64
C CYS A 16 -6.25 -13.90 4.68
N ILE A 17 -6.92 -13.82 5.84
CA ILE A 17 -8.31 -14.28 5.98
C ILE A 17 -9.25 -13.28 5.29
N GLY A 18 -9.05 -11.98 5.50
CA GLY A 18 -9.91 -10.94 4.93
C GLY A 18 -9.98 -10.99 3.40
N SER A 19 -8.85 -11.20 2.74
CA SER A 19 -8.83 -11.22 1.28
C SER A 19 -9.59 -12.41 0.71
N ARG A 20 -9.54 -13.58 1.38
CA ARG A 20 -10.32 -14.78 1.02
C ARG A 20 -11.82 -14.62 1.25
N LEU A 21 -12.21 -13.87 2.27
CA LEU A 21 -13.62 -13.66 2.60
C LEU A 21 -14.30 -12.63 1.69
N TYR A 22 -13.57 -11.61 1.25
CA TYR A 22 -14.19 -10.42 0.64
C TYR A 22 -14.01 -10.32 -0.88
N PHE A 23 -13.21 -11.18 -1.49
CA PHE A 23 -12.92 -11.14 -2.93
C PHE A 23 -13.02 -12.53 -3.54
N THR A 24 -13.47 -12.58 -4.79
CA THR A 24 -13.47 -13.81 -5.61
C THR A 24 -12.04 -14.28 -5.91
N ASP A 25 -11.88 -15.56 -6.26
CA ASP A 25 -10.58 -16.15 -6.58
C ASP A 25 -9.81 -15.38 -7.66
N SER A 26 -10.53 -14.97 -8.72
CA SER A 26 -9.99 -14.16 -9.82
C SER A 26 -9.52 -12.78 -9.33
N GLU A 27 -10.35 -12.08 -8.55
CA GLU A 27 -9.98 -10.78 -7.97
C GLU A 27 -8.78 -10.88 -7.04
N ARG A 28 -8.69 -11.94 -6.22
CA ARG A 28 -7.53 -12.17 -5.33
C ARG A 28 -6.24 -12.34 -6.10
N TYR A 29 -6.28 -13.03 -7.24
CA TYR A 29 -5.12 -13.20 -8.11
C TYR A 29 -4.65 -11.86 -8.68
N ASP A 30 -5.58 -11.07 -9.23
CA ASP A 30 -5.29 -9.73 -9.74
C ASP A 30 -4.73 -8.80 -8.66
N ILE A 31 -5.37 -8.79 -7.48
CA ILE A 31 -4.92 -8.00 -6.33
C ILE A 31 -3.51 -8.42 -5.92
N LYS A 32 -3.20 -9.73 -5.87
CA LYS A 32 -1.86 -10.23 -5.53
C LYS A 32 -0.81 -9.74 -6.52
N ILE A 33 -1.09 -9.79 -7.82
CA ILE A 33 -0.18 -9.27 -8.85
C ILE A 33 0.03 -7.77 -8.67
N SER A 34 -1.04 -7.00 -8.46
CA SER A 34 -0.94 -5.56 -8.23
C SER A 34 -0.14 -5.24 -6.97
N MET A 35 -0.32 -6.00 -5.87
CA MET A 35 0.46 -5.83 -4.65
C MET A 35 1.95 -6.09 -4.85
N ILE A 36 2.34 -7.11 -5.62
CA ILE A 36 3.76 -7.38 -5.94
C ILE A 36 4.38 -6.21 -6.72
N LYS A 37 3.64 -5.66 -7.70
CA LYS A 37 4.08 -4.51 -8.49
C LYS A 37 4.19 -3.23 -7.66
N ILE A 38 3.23 -3.04 -6.73
CA ILE A 38 3.25 -1.94 -5.77
C ILE A 38 4.45 -2.06 -4.83
N ASP A 39 4.71 -3.23 -4.27
CA ASP A 39 5.79 -3.47 -3.31
C ASP A 39 7.17 -3.12 -3.89
N LYS A 40 7.45 -3.55 -5.13
CA LYS A 40 8.68 -3.19 -5.83
C LYS A 40 8.85 -1.67 -5.95
N SER A 41 7.80 -0.96 -6.33
CA SER A 41 7.81 0.50 -6.49
C SER A 41 7.88 1.23 -5.14
N TYR A 42 7.20 0.68 -4.13
CA TYR A 42 7.21 1.18 -2.77
C TYR A 42 8.62 1.15 -2.17
N GLU A 43 9.38 0.08 -2.40
CA GLU A 43 10.76 -0.03 -1.90
C GLU A 43 11.70 0.99 -2.57
N THR A 44 11.50 1.34 -3.85
CA THR A 44 12.23 2.45 -4.49
C THR A 44 11.97 3.78 -3.79
N ILE A 45 10.70 4.14 -3.57
CA ILE A 45 10.32 5.38 -2.88
C ILE A 45 10.85 5.38 -1.45
N LYS A 46 10.77 4.24 -0.75
CA LYS A 46 11.28 4.06 0.62
C LYS A 46 12.77 4.28 0.69
N ALA A 47 13.55 3.69 -0.21
CA ALA A 47 14.99 3.85 -0.24
C ALA A 47 15.38 5.31 -0.50
N TYR A 48 14.75 5.96 -1.48
CA TYR A 48 14.93 7.40 -1.75
C TYR A 48 14.58 8.25 -0.52
N SER A 49 13.46 7.95 0.14
CA SER A 49 13.03 8.64 1.37
C SER A 49 14.03 8.51 2.53
N LYS A 50 14.90 7.50 2.50
CA LYS A 50 15.98 7.32 3.47
C LYS A 50 17.29 7.98 3.05
N GLY A 51 17.34 8.65 1.90
CA GLY A 51 18.53 9.30 1.37
C GLY A 51 19.43 8.39 0.54
N ALA A 52 18.92 7.23 0.08
CA ALA A 52 19.67 6.43 -0.90
C ALA A 52 19.82 7.22 -2.21
N ASP A 53 20.93 6.99 -2.91
CA ASP A 53 21.19 7.56 -4.22
C ASP A 53 20.31 6.89 -5.28
N ILE A 54 19.09 7.40 -5.41
CA ILE A 54 18.09 6.98 -6.39
C ILE A 54 17.71 8.20 -7.22
N SER A 55 17.75 8.04 -8.53
CA SER A 55 17.41 9.13 -9.45
C SER A 55 15.98 9.60 -9.24
N LYS A 56 15.74 10.90 -9.42
CA LYS A 56 14.37 11.46 -9.37
C LYS A 56 13.45 10.74 -10.36
N SER A 57 13.96 10.40 -11.55
CA SER A 57 13.21 9.65 -12.58
C SER A 57 12.74 8.29 -12.09
N ASP A 58 13.57 7.53 -11.36
CA ASP A 58 13.19 6.22 -10.84
C ASP A 58 12.10 6.33 -9.78
N VAL A 59 12.18 7.35 -8.91
CA VAL A 59 11.14 7.63 -7.92
C VAL A 59 9.83 8.01 -8.59
N LEU A 60 9.86 8.86 -9.62
CA LEU A 60 8.67 9.26 -10.36
C LEU A 60 8.05 8.08 -11.12
N ASN A 61 8.87 7.21 -11.70
CA ASN A 61 8.42 5.98 -12.34
C ASN A 61 7.77 5.02 -11.32
N ALA A 62 8.37 4.87 -10.14
CA ALA A 62 7.81 4.09 -9.06
C ALA A 62 6.44 4.65 -8.60
N VAL A 63 6.33 5.96 -8.42
CA VAL A 63 5.07 6.63 -8.10
C VAL A 63 3.99 6.35 -9.16
N ASN A 64 4.31 6.53 -10.45
CA ASN A 64 3.37 6.28 -11.54
C ASN A 64 2.95 4.79 -11.61
N ASN A 65 3.87 3.87 -11.32
CA ASN A 65 3.56 2.44 -11.26
C ASN A 65 2.57 2.12 -10.13
N ILE A 66 2.77 2.69 -8.94
CA ILE A 66 1.80 2.53 -7.83
C ILE A 66 0.44 3.10 -8.25
N ASP A 67 0.39 4.30 -8.83
CA ASP A 67 -0.88 4.91 -9.27
C ASP A 67 -1.64 4.01 -10.27
N LYS A 68 -0.93 3.46 -11.25
CA LYS A 68 -1.49 2.51 -12.22
C LYS A 68 -2.08 1.28 -11.52
N GLN A 69 -1.38 0.72 -10.54
CA GLN A 69 -1.90 -0.43 -9.79
C GLN A 69 -3.09 -0.05 -8.91
N LEU A 70 -3.10 1.14 -8.28
CA LEU A 70 -4.26 1.62 -7.53
C LEU A 70 -5.50 1.76 -8.42
N ASN A 71 -5.34 2.19 -9.68
CA ASN A 71 -6.44 2.25 -10.65
C ASN A 71 -7.01 0.86 -10.96
N ILE A 72 -6.14 -0.16 -11.08
CA ILE A 72 -6.59 -1.55 -11.22
C ILE A 72 -7.37 -1.99 -9.98
N LEU A 73 -6.83 -1.74 -8.79
CA LEU A 73 -7.45 -2.14 -7.52
C LEU A 73 -8.80 -1.46 -7.27
N LEU A 74 -9.00 -0.23 -7.74
CA LEU A 74 -10.27 0.48 -7.67
C LEU A 74 -11.40 -0.25 -8.43
N THR A 75 -11.06 -1.06 -9.43
CA THR A 75 -12.03 -1.88 -10.18
C THR A 75 -12.39 -3.19 -9.46
N LYS A 76 -11.64 -3.57 -8.41
CA LYS A 76 -11.79 -4.82 -7.67
C LYS A 76 -12.39 -4.50 -6.31
N LYS A 77 -13.72 -4.45 -6.23
CA LYS A 77 -14.42 -4.01 -5.01
C LYS A 77 -14.72 -5.21 -4.11
N PRO A 78 -14.37 -5.15 -2.81
CA PRO A 78 -14.72 -6.22 -1.90
C PRO A 78 -16.24 -6.32 -1.73
N SER A 79 -16.74 -7.53 -1.46
CA SER A 79 -18.15 -7.76 -1.10
C SER A 79 -18.53 -7.05 0.21
N LYS A 80 -17.56 -6.85 1.11
CA LYS A 80 -17.75 -6.15 2.39
C LYS A 80 -17.15 -4.76 2.38
N ASN A 81 -17.94 -3.77 2.79
CA ASN A 81 -17.53 -2.36 2.91
C ASN A 81 -16.80 -1.81 1.65
N PRO A 82 -17.37 -1.93 0.44
CA PRO A 82 -16.72 -1.48 -0.80
C PRO A 82 -16.47 0.02 -0.85
N THR A 83 -17.33 0.84 -0.25
CA THR A 83 -17.18 2.30 -0.20
C THR A 83 -15.92 2.70 0.56
N VAL A 84 -15.72 2.13 1.77
CA VAL A 84 -14.53 2.38 2.60
C VAL A 84 -13.25 1.95 1.89
N TYR A 85 -13.29 0.83 1.15
CA TYR A 85 -12.14 0.36 0.36
C TYR A 85 -11.76 1.38 -0.72
N VAL A 86 -12.76 1.88 -1.46
CA VAL A 86 -12.56 2.90 -2.51
C VAL A 86 -12.05 4.21 -1.91
N GLU A 87 -12.59 4.64 -0.78
CA GLU A 87 -12.14 5.85 -0.07
C GLU A 87 -10.68 5.74 0.35
N HIS A 88 -10.26 4.62 0.94
CA HIS A 88 -8.85 4.40 1.27
C HIS A 88 -7.95 4.38 0.03
N LEU A 89 -8.35 3.74 -1.07
CA LEU A 89 -7.54 3.79 -2.29
C LEU A 89 -7.41 5.21 -2.85
N LYS A 90 -8.47 6.03 -2.77
CA LYS A 90 -8.43 7.46 -3.15
C LYS A 90 -7.53 8.27 -2.21
N GLU A 91 -7.58 8.01 -0.91
CA GLU A 91 -6.70 8.63 0.08
C GLU A 91 -5.22 8.29 -0.22
N VAL A 92 -4.91 7.01 -0.47
CA VAL A 92 -3.57 6.57 -0.87
C VAL A 92 -3.11 7.31 -2.14
N LYS A 93 -3.98 7.42 -3.17
CA LYS A 93 -3.66 8.20 -4.38
C LYS A 93 -3.37 9.68 -4.08
N SER A 94 -4.15 10.31 -3.22
CA SER A 94 -3.92 11.71 -2.80
C SER A 94 -2.58 11.86 -2.10
N ILE A 95 -2.25 10.97 -1.16
CA ILE A 95 -0.95 10.99 -0.47
C ILE A 95 0.20 10.76 -1.45
N LEU A 96 0.02 9.82 -2.39
CA LEU A 96 0.99 9.50 -3.43
C LEU A 96 1.27 10.71 -4.35
N ALA A 97 0.28 11.57 -4.62
CA ALA A 97 0.50 12.81 -5.34
C ALA A 97 1.45 13.76 -4.59
N PHE A 98 1.34 13.88 -3.27
CA PHE A 98 2.30 14.67 -2.48
C PHE A 98 3.71 14.07 -2.47
N VAL A 99 3.83 12.74 -2.48
CA VAL A 99 5.12 12.06 -2.67
C VAL A 99 5.70 12.41 -4.05
N LYS A 100 4.87 12.43 -5.10
CA LYS A 100 5.27 12.81 -6.46
C LYS A 100 5.85 14.22 -6.50
N GLU A 101 5.12 15.20 -5.98
CA GLU A 101 5.57 16.59 -5.98
C GLU A 101 6.86 16.77 -5.17
N SER A 102 6.96 16.12 -4.01
CA SER A 102 8.19 16.16 -3.20
C SER A 102 9.40 15.57 -3.93
N ALA A 103 9.19 14.50 -4.69
CA ALA A 103 10.23 13.86 -5.49
C ALA A 103 10.64 14.71 -6.70
N LYS A 104 9.70 15.41 -7.36
CA LYS A 104 10.02 16.37 -8.44
C LYS A 104 10.94 17.48 -7.93
N ASP A 105 10.63 18.02 -6.76
CA ASP A 105 11.44 19.05 -6.09
C ASP A 105 12.81 18.52 -5.65
N GLY A 106 13.01 17.19 -5.64
CA GLY A 106 14.24 16.55 -5.16
C GLY A 106 14.39 16.58 -3.64
N SER A 107 13.33 16.92 -2.91
CA SER A 107 13.38 17.03 -1.46
C SER A 107 13.20 15.65 -0.83
N VAL A 108 14.31 15.05 -0.43
CA VAL A 108 14.33 13.77 0.32
C VAL A 108 13.53 13.89 1.62
N GLU A 109 13.64 15.02 2.32
CA GLU A 109 12.94 15.24 3.59
C GLU A 109 11.42 15.31 3.41
N ARG A 110 10.93 16.11 2.46
CA ARG A 110 9.49 16.18 2.16
C ARG A 110 8.97 14.84 1.66
N THR A 111 9.76 14.16 0.82
CA THR A 111 9.41 12.81 0.34
C THR A 111 9.29 11.83 1.50
N ARG A 112 10.20 11.87 2.48
CA ARG A 112 10.12 11.08 3.72
C ARG A 112 8.88 11.38 4.54
N TYR A 113 8.52 12.64 4.71
CA TYR A 113 7.32 13.03 5.44
C TYR A 113 6.05 12.43 4.79
N HIS A 114 5.87 12.63 3.49
CA HIS A 114 4.71 12.09 2.78
C HIS A 114 4.74 10.56 2.64
N PHE A 115 5.91 9.96 2.51
CA PHE A 115 6.06 8.50 2.50
C PHE A 115 5.63 7.84 3.83
N LYS A 116 5.91 8.47 4.98
CA LYS A 116 5.41 7.97 6.28
C LYS A 116 3.87 7.94 6.31
N ARG A 117 3.22 8.96 5.77
CA ARG A 117 1.75 9.02 5.64
C ARG A 117 1.24 7.93 4.69
N LEU A 118 1.92 7.73 3.56
CA LEU A 118 1.59 6.70 2.58
C LEU A 118 1.63 5.31 3.24
N ARG A 119 2.70 5.01 3.99
CA ARG A 119 2.85 3.76 4.74
C ARG A 119 1.69 3.54 5.72
N SER A 120 1.30 4.59 6.44
CA SER A 120 0.21 4.51 7.43
C SER A 120 -1.13 4.18 6.75
N SER A 121 -1.45 4.86 5.65
CA SER A 121 -2.70 4.63 4.90
C SER A 121 -2.74 3.23 4.27
N CYS A 122 -1.64 2.76 3.67
CA CYS A 122 -1.54 1.38 3.17
C CYS A 122 -1.74 0.34 4.28
N MET A 123 -1.16 0.57 5.47
CA MET A 123 -1.30 -0.36 6.60
C MET A 123 -2.74 -0.43 7.10
N SER A 124 -3.45 0.70 7.18
CA SER A 124 -4.87 0.74 7.55
C SER A 124 -5.72 -0.14 6.63
N CYS A 125 -5.52 -0.01 5.31
CA CYS A 125 -6.22 -0.83 4.33
C CYS A 125 -5.89 -2.33 4.47
N HIS A 126 -4.61 -2.67 4.69
CA HIS A 126 -4.21 -4.06 4.93
C HIS A 126 -4.84 -4.66 6.18
N VAL A 127 -4.89 -3.93 7.29
CA VAL A 127 -5.54 -4.40 8.53
C VAL A 127 -7.01 -4.75 8.26
N ARG A 128 -7.73 -3.89 7.52
CA ARG A 128 -9.15 -4.11 7.24
C ARG A 128 -9.41 -5.24 6.24
N TYR A 129 -8.75 -5.22 5.10
CA TYR A 129 -9.11 -6.08 3.96
C TYR A 129 -8.20 -7.28 3.76
N ARG A 130 -6.98 -7.26 4.30
CA ARG A 130 -6.05 -8.39 4.22
C ARG A 130 -6.15 -9.28 5.45
N VAL A 131 -6.10 -8.69 6.64
CA VAL A 131 -6.25 -9.40 7.92
C VAL A 131 -7.74 -9.67 8.22
N GLY A 132 -8.63 -8.77 7.82
CA GLY A 132 -10.07 -8.92 8.06
C GLY A 132 -10.56 -8.28 9.36
N ILE A 133 -9.74 -7.41 9.98
CA ILE A 133 -10.10 -6.72 11.22
C ILE A 133 -10.98 -5.53 10.87
N ASN A 134 -12.25 -5.56 11.30
CA ASN A 134 -13.09 -4.37 11.26
C ASN A 134 -12.79 -3.54 12.51
N LEU A 135 -12.02 -2.47 12.33
CA LEU A 135 -12.05 -1.33 13.24
C LEU A 135 -13.29 -0.49 12.94
#